data_AF-A0A9W6V3W8-F1
#
_entry.id   AF-A0A9W6V3W8-F1
#
_cell.length_a   1.000
_cell.length_b   1.000
_cell.length_c   1.000
_cell.angle_alpha   90.00
_cell.angle_beta   90.00
_cell.angle_gamma   90.00
#
_symmetry.space_group_name_H-M   'P 1'
#
loop_
_entity.id
_entity.type
_entity.pdbx_description
1 polymer ?
#
loop_
_entity_poly.entity_id
_entity_poly.type
_entity_poly.pdbx_seq_one_letter_code
_entity_poly.pdbx_strand_id
1 'polypeptide(L)'
;MRLPRSVRTTGPLLAVAALCGSLACVPPARAADLGHSVLTAKDGWASATTGTTGGSKADAAHTVTVSTRAQLVAALGGRNSGNGSNATPKIIYVSGVIDLNTDDSGKHLNCSAYATDGYSLPAYLAAYDPKVWGTATVPSGALEDARAASQKKQADKVQINVGSNTTLVGVNGGTLRGGGLVVKNVDNVIVRNLSFENAADCFPQWDPTDGSTGNWNSEYDAMTVYGATHVWVDHNTFSDGAVPDSSLPSYFGRIYEVHDGLLDVVKGADYVTASWNVFENHDKTNLIGNSDSASATDAGHLRVTFHHNLWQNTVQRAPRVRFGQVDAYNNYYVPTAGDYEYSIGVGKSSQIVAQNNYFALPSGLTAAKVLYNWGGTALTANGNSVNGTVTDLIGAWNAANSSKQLGTSAGWTPTLRTSVDPANAVPAKVTAGAGAGRL
;
A
#
# COMPACT_ATOMS: atom_id res chain seq x y z
N MET A 1 -71.21 -25.84 38.97
CA MET A 1 -70.47 -27.01 39.49
C MET A 1 -70.06 -27.86 38.29
N ARG A 2 -68.74 -27.97 38.06
CA ARG A 2 -67.97 -28.81 37.11
C ARG A 2 -68.66 -29.40 35.85
N LEU A 3 -68.29 -28.78 34.70
CA LEU A 3 -67.99 -29.28 33.33
C LEU A 3 -68.65 -30.56 32.78
N PRO A 4 -69.18 -30.51 31.53
CA PRO A 4 -69.26 -31.65 30.64
C PRO A 4 -68.27 -31.59 29.46
N ARG A 5 -67.93 -32.79 28.98
CA ARG A 5 -66.98 -33.16 27.92
C ARG A 5 -67.35 -32.58 26.55
N SER A 6 -66.34 -32.14 25.78
CA SER A 6 -66.49 -31.80 24.36
C SER A 6 -66.29 -33.03 23.45
N VAL A 7 -67.18 -33.13 22.46
CA VAL A 7 -67.22 -34.13 21.40
C VAL A 7 -66.40 -33.62 20.21
N ARG A 8 -65.62 -34.49 19.58
CA ARG A 8 -64.90 -34.24 18.32
C ARG A 8 -65.85 -34.46 17.14
N THR A 9 -65.95 -33.48 16.25
CA THR A 9 -66.55 -33.60 14.92
C THR A 9 -65.48 -33.61 13.83
N THR A 10 -65.65 -34.51 12.87
CA THR A 10 -64.86 -34.73 11.66
C THR A 10 -65.23 -33.74 10.56
N GLY A 11 -64.22 -33.23 9.83
CA GLY A 11 -64.37 -32.43 8.61
C GLY A 11 -63.45 -32.99 7.49
N PRO A 12 -63.81 -32.82 6.20
CA PRO A 12 -63.26 -33.63 5.11
C PRO A 12 -61.89 -33.14 4.60
N LEU A 13 -61.07 -34.09 4.12
CA LEU A 13 -59.80 -33.86 3.43
C LEU A 13 -60.05 -33.26 2.03
N LEU A 14 -59.47 -32.08 1.77
CA LEU A 14 -59.21 -31.58 0.41
C LEU A 14 -57.83 -32.08 -0.05
N ALA A 15 -57.78 -32.77 -1.19
CA ALA A 15 -56.56 -33.14 -1.87
C ALA A 15 -56.02 -31.93 -2.66
N VAL A 16 -54.83 -31.44 -2.30
CA VAL A 16 -54.08 -30.45 -3.08
C VAL A 16 -53.06 -31.19 -3.92
N ALA A 17 -53.21 -31.13 -5.24
CA ALA A 17 -52.23 -31.63 -6.20
C ALA A 17 -50.99 -30.73 -6.18
N ALA A 18 -49.85 -31.27 -5.75
CA ALA A 18 -48.57 -30.58 -5.80
C ALA A 18 -48.02 -30.60 -7.23
N LEU A 19 -48.04 -29.45 -7.90
CA LEU A 19 -47.23 -29.22 -9.10
C LEU A 19 -45.75 -29.14 -8.66
N CYS A 20 -44.97 -30.18 -8.95
CA CYS A 20 -43.52 -30.12 -8.87
C CYS A 20 -42.98 -29.24 -10.00
N GLY A 21 -42.88 -27.93 -9.74
CA GLY A 21 -42.07 -27.03 -10.54
C GLY A 21 -40.60 -27.36 -10.33
N SER A 22 -39.95 -27.89 -11.36
CA SER A 22 -38.50 -28.03 -11.42
C SER A 22 -37.86 -26.65 -11.31
N LEU A 23 -37.39 -26.30 -10.11
CA LEU A 23 -36.46 -25.20 -9.88
C LEU A 23 -35.20 -25.50 -10.70
N ALA A 24 -35.08 -24.87 -11.86
CA ALA A 24 -33.82 -24.80 -12.58
C ALA A 24 -32.82 -24.15 -11.63
N CYS A 25 -31.86 -24.95 -11.15
CA CYS A 25 -30.73 -24.47 -10.38
C CYS A 25 -29.95 -23.54 -11.32
N VAL A 26 -30.14 -22.23 -11.15
CA VAL A 26 -29.24 -21.24 -11.75
C VAL A 26 -27.87 -21.56 -11.16
N PRO A 27 -26.86 -21.93 -11.97
CA PRO A 27 -25.54 -22.16 -11.43
C PRO A 27 -25.10 -20.89 -10.69
N PRO A 28 -24.45 -21.01 -9.51
CA PRO A 28 -23.91 -19.84 -8.85
C PRO A 28 -23.08 -19.07 -9.87
N ALA A 29 -23.25 -17.74 -9.94
CA ALA A 29 -22.37 -16.88 -10.72
C ALA A 29 -20.95 -17.32 -10.40
N ARG A 30 -20.23 -17.84 -11.41
CA ARG A 30 -18.85 -18.27 -11.26
C ARG A 30 -18.14 -17.09 -10.61
N ALA A 31 -17.62 -17.27 -9.39
CA ALA A 31 -16.85 -16.24 -8.70
C ALA A 31 -15.91 -15.61 -9.73
N ALA A 32 -15.97 -14.28 -9.87
CA ALA A 32 -15.28 -13.60 -10.94
C ALA A 32 -13.81 -14.05 -10.93
N ASP A 33 -13.30 -14.45 -12.09
CA ASP A 33 -11.91 -14.83 -12.21
C ASP A 33 -11.03 -13.58 -12.10
N LEU A 34 -10.67 -13.25 -10.86
CA LEU A 34 -9.89 -12.07 -10.53
C LEU A 34 -8.51 -12.08 -11.21
N GLY A 35 -7.95 -13.27 -11.48
CA GLY A 35 -6.63 -13.43 -12.11
C GLY A 35 -6.60 -13.02 -13.57
N HIS A 36 -7.70 -13.22 -14.29
CA HIS A 36 -7.84 -12.84 -15.71
C HIS A 36 -8.46 -11.45 -15.90
N SER A 37 -8.93 -10.81 -14.83
CA SER A 37 -9.46 -9.45 -14.88
C SER A 37 -8.35 -8.43 -15.14
N VAL A 38 -8.67 -7.41 -15.94
CA VAL A 38 -7.74 -6.35 -16.36
C VAL A 38 -8.25 -4.97 -15.94
N LEU A 39 -7.36 -3.99 -15.88
CA LEU A 39 -7.74 -2.61 -15.59
C LEU A 39 -8.61 -2.07 -16.72
N THR A 40 -9.74 -1.46 -16.37
CA THR A 40 -10.65 -0.90 -17.38
C THR A 40 -10.10 0.38 -17.99
N ALA A 41 -10.53 0.69 -19.21
CA ALA A 41 -10.13 1.94 -19.86
C ALA A 41 -10.60 3.16 -19.04
N LYS A 42 -9.74 4.19 -18.95
CA LYS A 42 -9.96 5.42 -18.16
C LYS A 42 -9.98 5.22 -16.65
N ASP A 43 -9.50 4.09 -16.14
CA ASP A 43 -9.39 3.83 -14.71
C ASP A 43 -8.00 4.24 -14.19
N GLY A 44 -7.79 5.56 -14.12
CA GLY A 44 -6.53 6.17 -13.69
C GLY A 44 -5.38 6.03 -14.68
N TRP A 45 -4.20 6.48 -14.27
CA TRP A 45 -3.01 6.57 -15.11
C TRP A 45 -2.50 5.23 -15.62
N ALA A 46 -2.69 4.12 -14.90
CA ALA A 46 -2.31 2.80 -15.39
C ALA A 46 -3.16 2.32 -16.58
N SER A 47 -4.31 2.96 -16.86
CA SER A 47 -5.11 2.69 -18.06
C SER A 47 -4.61 3.43 -19.31
N ALA A 48 -3.60 4.29 -19.18
CA ALA A 48 -3.06 5.07 -20.28
C ALA A 48 -2.32 4.19 -21.29
N THR A 49 -2.21 4.69 -22.53
CA THR A 49 -1.44 4.07 -23.61
C THR A 49 -1.84 2.61 -23.89
N THR A 50 -1.02 1.62 -23.52
CA THR A 50 -1.28 0.19 -23.67
C THR A 50 -2.22 -0.37 -22.60
N GLY A 51 -2.42 0.36 -21.51
CA GLY A 51 -3.19 -0.08 -20.34
C GLY A 51 -2.49 -1.18 -19.54
N THR A 52 -3.16 -1.64 -18.47
CA THR A 52 -2.66 -2.71 -17.60
C THR A 52 -3.53 -3.96 -17.72
N THR A 53 -2.94 -5.01 -18.27
CA THR A 53 -3.57 -6.32 -18.47
C THR A 53 -2.92 -7.44 -17.64
N GLY A 54 -1.82 -7.14 -16.96
CA GLY A 54 -1.05 -8.09 -16.13
C GLY A 54 -0.74 -9.38 -16.87
N GLY A 55 -0.94 -10.48 -16.18
CA GLY A 55 -0.82 -11.84 -16.69
C GLY A 55 -2.10 -12.42 -17.29
N SER A 56 -3.11 -11.62 -17.64
CA SER A 56 -4.41 -12.13 -18.16
C SER A 56 -4.33 -13.05 -19.38
N LYS A 57 -3.18 -13.10 -20.07
CA LYS A 57 -2.88 -14.03 -21.18
C LYS A 57 -2.05 -15.25 -20.76
N ALA A 58 -1.92 -15.52 -19.46
CA ALA A 58 -1.21 -16.68 -18.96
C ALA A 58 -1.85 -17.96 -19.50
N ASP A 59 -1.02 -18.93 -19.87
CA ASP A 59 -1.50 -20.26 -20.15
C ASP A 59 -1.77 -21.03 -18.84
N ALA A 60 -2.28 -22.25 -18.96
CA ALA A 60 -2.57 -23.11 -17.82
C ALA A 60 -1.32 -23.48 -17.01
N ALA A 61 -0.13 -23.52 -17.61
CA ALA A 61 1.12 -23.84 -16.91
C ALA A 61 1.65 -22.65 -16.09
N HIS A 62 1.30 -21.42 -16.47
CA HIS A 62 1.67 -20.19 -15.79
C HIS A 62 0.53 -19.57 -14.96
N THR A 63 -0.51 -20.36 -14.71
CA THR A 63 -1.63 -20.02 -13.83
C THR A 63 -1.57 -20.95 -12.62
N VAL A 64 -1.05 -20.45 -11.50
CA VAL A 64 -0.68 -21.29 -10.34
C VAL A 64 -1.18 -20.72 -9.03
N THR A 65 -1.43 -21.60 -8.06
CA THR A 65 -1.71 -21.22 -6.67
C THR A 65 -0.48 -21.52 -5.81
N VAL A 66 -0.11 -20.57 -4.96
CA VAL A 66 1.05 -20.64 -4.07
C VAL A 66 0.63 -20.37 -2.64
N SER A 67 1.28 -21.05 -1.69
CA SER A 67 1.03 -20.90 -0.24
C SER A 67 2.32 -20.87 0.57
N THR A 68 3.48 -20.81 -0.09
CA THR A 68 4.78 -20.65 0.56
C THR A 68 5.67 -19.72 -0.25
N ARG A 69 6.71 -19.17 0.39
CA ARG A 69 7.69 -18.31 -0.28
C ARG A 69 8.38 -19.03 -1.43
N ALA A 70 8.78 -20.29 -1.23
CA ALA A 70 9.45 -21.08 -2.26
C ALA A 70 8.56 -21.27 -3.50
N GLN A 71 7.26 -21.53 -3.31
CA GLN A 71 6.29 -21.64 -4.41
C GLN A 71 6.10 -20.29 -5.12
N LEU A 72 5.99 -19.19 -4.37
CA LEU A 72 5.88 -17.84 -4.94
C LEU A 72 7.09 -17.51 -5.81
N VAL A 73 8.31 -17.73 -5.32
CA VAL A 73 9.55 -17.51 -6.07
C VAL A 73 9.62 -18.42 -7.31
N ALA A 74 9.22 -19.68 -7.18
CA ALA A 74 9.17 -20.61 -8.31
C ALA A 74 8.22 -20.12 -9.41
N ALA A 75 7.02 -19.68 -9.03
CA ALA A 75 6.00 -19.18 -9.95
C ALA A 75 6.43 -17.90 -10.70
N LEU A 76 7.21 -17.03 -10.04
CA LEU A 76 7.67 -15.77 -10.62
C LEU A 76 8.84 -15.94 -11.59
N GLY A 77 9.67 -16.98 -11.43
CA GLY A 77 10.84 -17.19 -12.28
C GLY A 77 11.91 -18.15 -11.74
N GLY A 78 11.64 -18.86 -10.64
CA GLY A 78 12.54 -19.89 -10.09
C GLY A 78 13.62 -19.35 -9.15
N ARG A 79 14.06 -18.10 -9.33
CA ARG A 79 15.07 -17.45 -8.47
C ARG A 79 14.74 -15.99 -8.28
N ASN A 80 14.64 -15.54 -7.04
CA ASN A 80 14.21 -14.18 -6.71
C ASN A 80 15.01 -13.09 -7.46
N SER A 81 16.34 -13.21 -7.51
CA SER A 81 17.21 -12.27 -8.22
C SER A 81 17.03 -12.24 -9.75
N GLY A 82 16.43 -13.29 -10.33
CA GLY A 82 16.13 -13.40 -11.75
C GLY A 82 14.66 -13.19 -12.11
N ASN A 83 13.74 -13.13 -11.13
CA ASN A 83 12.30 -13.03 -11.40
C ASN A 83 11.94 -11.79 -12.25
N GLY A 84 12.64 -10.66 -12.05
CA GLY A 84 12.40 -9.43 -12.79
C GLY A 84 12.61 -9.55 -14.32
N SER A 85 13.39 -10.53 -14.79
CA SER A 85 13.60 -10.75 -16.23
C SER A 85 12.57 -11.70 -16.86
N ASN A 86 11.70 -12.34 -16.07
CA ASN A 86 10.69 -13.24 -16.58
C ASN A 86 9.44 -12.48 -17.03
N ALA A 87 9.35 -12.20 -18.33
CA ALA A 87 8.23 -11.50 -18.94
C ALA A 87 7.09 -12.41 -19.42
N THR A 88 7.15 -13.73 -19.20
CA THR A 88 6.08 -14.66 -19.60
C THR A 88 4.78 -14.29 -18.87
N PRO A 89 3.64 -14.11 -19.56
CA PRO A 89 2.36 -13.86 -18.92
C PRO A 89 2.06 -14.90 -17.85
N LYS A 90 1.80 -14.46 -16.60
CA LYS A 90 1.60 -15.38 -15.48
C LYS A 90 0.57 -14.86 -14.47
N ILE A 91 -0.26 -15.78 -13.96
CA ILE A 91 -1.25 -15.53 -12.91
C ILE A 91 -0.85 -16.34 -11.69
N ILE A 92 -0.70 -15.65 -10.55
CA ILE A 92 -0.29 -16.25 -9.29
C ILE A 92 -1.35 -15.96 -8.25
N TYR A 93 -2.05 -17.00 -7.82
CA TYR A 93 -3.00 -16.94 -6.71
C TYR A 93 -2.27 -17.21 -5.39
N VAL A 94 -2.31 -16.27 -4.46
CA VAL A 94 -1.70 -16.39 -3.13
C VAL A 94 -2.75 -16.88 -2.14
N SER A 95 -2.55 -18.07 -1.57
CA SER A 95 -3.49 -18.69 -0.64
C SER A 95 -2.94 -18.75 0.77
N GLY A 96 -3.73 -18.27 1.74
CA GLY A 96 -3.33 -18.23 3.15
C GLY A 96 -2.22 -17.20 3.40
N VAL A 97 -1.42 -17.44 4.44
CA VAL A 97 -0.31 -16.57 4.81
C VAL A 97 1.01 -17.12 4.27
N ILE A 98 1.69 -16.33 3.46
CA ILE A 98 3.07 -16.58 3.03
C ILE A 98 3.99 -15.72 3.88
N ASP A 99 4.73 -16.36 4.79
CA ASP A 99 5.85 -15.74 5.48
C ASP A 99 7.05 -15.64 4.51
N LEU A 100 7.50 -14.40 4.25
CA LEU A 100 8.64 -14.12 3.38
C LEU A 100 9.99 -14.29 4.10
N ASN A 101 9.98 -14.45 5.43
CA ASN A 101 11.15 -14.79 6.23
C ASN A 101 11.31 -16.31 6.35
N THR A 102 11.29 -17.05 5.24
CA THR A 102 11.61 -18.48 5.25
C THR A 102 12.76 -18.82 4.31
N ASP A 103 13.52 -19.84 4.66
CA ASP A 103 14.40 -20.51 3.69
C ASP A 103 13.58 -21.34 2.68
N ASP A 104 14.29 -22.00 1.75
CA ASP A 104 13.65 -22.77 0.68
C ASP A 104 13.01 -24.07 1.18
N SER A 105 13.31 -24.49 2.42
CA SER A 105 12.63 -25.61 3.10
C SER A 105 11.36 -25.18 3.84
N GLY A 106 11.09 -23.86 3.92
CA GLY A 106 9.97 -23.29 4.66
C GLY A 106 10.28 -23.03 6.14
N LYS A 107 11.53 -23.19 6.58
CA LYS A 107 11.92 -22.86 7.96
C LYS A 107 12.01 -21.33 8.11
N HIS A 108 11.38 -20.80 9.16
CA HIS A 108 11.45 -19.39 9.51
C HIS A 108 12.88 -18.92 9.83
N LEU A 109 13.24 -17.75 9.32
CA LEU A 109 14.52 -17.06 9.48
C LEU A 109 14.29 -15.81 10.33
N ASN A 110 14.87 -15.80 11.53
CA ASN A 110 14.88 -14.61 12.37
C ASN A 110 16.10 -13.73 12.05
N CYS A 111 16.20 -12.55 12.69
CA CYS A 111 17.29 -11.60 12.46
C CYS A 111 18.69 -12.21 12.64
N SER A 112 18.90 -13.16 13.56
CA SER A 112 20.23 -13.75 13.74
C SER A 112 20.64 -14.69 12.59
N ALA A 113 19.68 -15.20 11.80
CA ALA A 113 19.97 -15.94 10.58
C ALA A 113 20.53 -15.04 9.47
N TYR A 114 20.21 -13.74 9.49
CA TYR A 114 20.67 -12.76 8.52
C TYR A 114 21.94 -12.02 8.95
N ALA A 115 22.20 -11.91 10.26
CA ALA A 115 23.44 -11.31 10.77
C ALA A 115 24.68 -12.00 10.16
N THR A 116 25.62 -11.18 9.68
CA THR A 116 26.88 -11.63 9.07
C THR A 116 28.03 -10.72 9.47
N ASP A 117 29.25 -11.14 9.16
CA ASP A 117 30.47 -10.32 9.27
C ASP A 117 30.71 -9.73 10.67
N GLY A 118 30.24 -10.45 11.69
CA GLY A 118 30.39 -10.07 13.10
C GLY A 118 29.37 -9.04 13.59
N TYR A 119 28.36 -8.68 12.81
CA TYR A 119 27.31 -7.76 13.27
C TYR A 119 26.61 -8.27 14.53
N SER A 120 26.48 -7.38 15.51
CA SER A 120 25.51 -7.53 16.59
C SER A 120 24.95 -6.17 16.99
N LEU A 121 23.65 -6.10 17.26
CA LEU A 121 23.00 -4.86 17.68
C LEU A 121 23.66 -4.25 18.94
N PRO A 122 24.02 -5.01 20.00
CA PRO A 122 24.71 -4.42 21.15
C PRO A 122 26.05 -3.76 20.82
N ALA A 123 26.85 -4.37 19.94
CA ALA A 123 28.10 -3.76 19.49
C ALA A 123 27.83 -2.50 18.65
N TYR A 124 26.83 -2.55 17.76
CA TYR A 124 26.45 -1.43 16.91
C TYR A 124 26.04 -0.22 17.77
N LEU A 125 25.20 -0.48 18.77
CA LEU A 125 24.74 0.55 19.70
C LEU A 125 25.89 1.14 20.51
N ALA A 126 26.84 0.32 20.97
CA ALA A 126 28.00 0.80 21.72
C ALA A 126 28.96 1.65 20.86
N ALA A 127 29.13 1.30 19.59
CA ALA A 127 30.01 2.00 18.67
C ALA A 127 29.43 3.35 18.22
N TYR A 128 28.13 3.38 17.94
CA TYR A 128 27.47 4.51 17.28
C TYR A 128 26.53 5.32 18.19
N ASP A 129 26.62 5.12 19.51
CA ASP A 129 25.97 6.02 20.49
C ASP A 129 26.41 7.47 20.21
N PRO A 130 25.48 8.44 20.09
CA PRO A 130 25.82 9.85 19.88
C PRO A 130 26.83 10.43 20.88
N LYS A 131 26.95 9.85 22.09
CA LYS A 131 27.96 10.24 23.09
C LYS A 131 29.37 9.76 22.76
N VAL A 132 29.49 8.70 21.96
CA VAL A 132 30.75 8.08 21.55
C VAL A 132 31.13 8.53 20.14
N TRP A 133 30.20 8.42 19.18
CA TRP A 133 30.41 8.71 17.77
C TRP A 133 30.20 10.19 17.40
N GLY A 134 29.38 10.90 18.18
CA GLY A 134 28.91 12.24 17.83
C GLY A 134 27.73 12.21 16.86
N THR A 135 27.30 13.40 16.42
CA THR A 135 26.09 13.58 15.60
C THR A 135 26.33 14.19 14.22
N ALA A 136 27.58 14.51 13.90
CA ALA A 136 27.90 15.26 12.67
C ALA A 136 28.02 14.37 11.43
N THR A 137 28.19 13.06 11.60
CA THR A 137 28.48 12.13 10.51
C THR A 137 27.73 10.83 10.69
N VAL A 138 27.19 10.31 9.59
CA VAL A 138 26.58 8.97 9.51
C VAL A 138 27.62 7.90 9.95
N PRO A 139 27.20 6.85 10.69
CA PRO A 139 28.02 5.69 11.01
C PRO A 139 28.80 5.15 9.82
N SER A 140 30.03 4.70 10.07
CA SER A 140 30.88 4.07 9.05
C SER A 140 31.86 3.08 9.69
N GLY A 141 32.57 2.33 8.84
CA GLY A 141 33.54 1.31 9.25
C GLY A 141 32.92 -0.07 9.40
N ALA A 142 33.73 -1.02 9.87
CA ALA A 142 33.44 -2.45 9.76
C ALA A 142 32.09 -2.89 10.34
N LEU A 143 31.58 -2.21 11.37
CA LEU A 143 30.32 -2.60 12.01
C LEU A 143 29.08 -2.07 11.27
N GLU A 144 29.17 -0.89 10.67
CA GLU A 144 28.17 -0.39 9.71
C GLU A 144 28.20 -1.21 8.43
N ASP A 145 29.39 -1.58 7.92
CA ASP A 145 29.52 -2.46 6.77
C ASP A 145 28.87 -3.84 7.04
N ALA A 146 29.08 -4.39 8.24
CA ALA A 146 28.45 -5.65 8.66
C ALA A 146 26.93 -5.53 8.82
N ARG A 147 26.42 -4.37 9.30
CA ARG A 147 24.97 -4.07 9.33
C ARG A 147 24.40 -4.09 7.91
N ALA A 148 25.01 -3.34 7.00
CA ALA A 148 24.56 -3.24 5.61
C ALA A 148 24.61 -4.61 4.89
N ALA A 149 25.65 -5.41 5.12
CA ALA A 149 25.74 -6.77 4.60
C ALA A 149 24.63 -7.69 5.16
N SER A 150 24.30 -7.55 6.44
CA SER A 150 23.22 -8.31 7.11
C SER A 150 21.85 -7.93 6.56
N GLN A 151 21.59 -6.62 6.41
CA GLN A 151 20.39 -6.08 5.76
C GLN A 151 20.25 -6.62 4.34
N LYS A 152 21.31 -6.56 3.52
CA LYS A 152 21.29 -7.10 2.16
C LYS A 152 20.90 -8.59 2.13
N LYS A 153 21.42 -9.39 3.06
CA LYS A 153 21.10 -10.82 3.15
C LYS A 153 19.62 -11.07 3.46
N GLN A 154 19.01 -10.23 4.30
CA GLN A 154 17.56 -10.26 4.53
C GLN A 154 16.79 -9.80 3.29
N ALA A 155 17.18 -8.67 2.68
CA ALA A 155 16.56 -8.13 1.48
C ALA A 155 16.48 -9.16 0.35
N ASP A 156 17.57 -9.90 0.09
CA ASP A 156 17.63 -10.96 -0.92
C ASP A 156 16.56 -12.07 -0.69
N LYS A 157 16.07 -12.21 0.55
CA LYS A 157 15.00 -13.15 0.92
C LYS A 157 13.61 -12.53 0.90
N VAL A 158 13.43 -11.35 1.50
CA VAL A 158 12.10 -10.79 1.84
C VAL A 158 11.56 -9.81 0.79
N GLN A 159 12.42 -9.26 -0.06
CA GLN A 159 12.03 -8.35 -1.15
C GLN A 159 11.90 -9.16 -2.45
N ILE A 160 10.66 -9.52 -2.81
CA ILE A 160 10.37 -10.45 -3.91
C ILE A 160 10.22 -9.69 -5.23
N ASN A 161 11.15 -9.89 -6.15
CA ASN A 161 11.08 -9.25 -7.47
C ASN A 161 9.94 -9.83 -8.32
N VAL A 162 9.22 -8.97 -9.01
CA VAL A 162 8.12 -9.31 -9.92
C VAL A 162 8.49 -8.91 -11.34
N GLY A 163 8.40 -9.85 -12.28
CA GLY A 163 8.63 -9.63 -13.71
C GLY A 163 7.41 -9.05 -14.44
N SER A 164 7.61 -8.56 -15.67
CA SER A 164 6.52 -8.05 -16.51
C SER A 164 5.41 -9.06 -16.77
N ASN A 165 4.23 -8.56 -17.16
CA ASN A 165 3.05 -9.36 -17.52
C ASN A 165 2.62 -10.32 -16.40
N THR A 166 2.54 -9.81 -15.17
CA THR A 166 2.23 -10.61 -14.00
C THR A 166 0.96 -10.13 -13.33
N THR A 167 0.06 -11.05 -12.99
CA THR A 167 -1.08 -10.80 -12.10
C THR A 167 -0.90 -11.61 -10.83
N LEU A 168 -0.76 -10.94 -9.67
CA LEU A 168 -0.82 -11.56 -8.35
C LEU A 168 -2.18 -11.27 -7.71
N VAL A 169 -2.87 -12.30 -7.24
CA VAL A 169 -4.18 -12.16 -6.59
C VAL A 169 -4.24 -12.96 -5.30
N GLY A 170 -4.67 -12.36 -4.19
CA GLY A 170 -4.95 -13.11 -2.98
C GLY A 170 -6.25 -13.91 -3.07
N VAL A 171 -6.21 -15.18 -2.67
CA VAL A 171 -7.39 -16.01 -2.48
C VAL A 171 -7.96 -15.70 -1.10
N ASN A 172 -9.18 -15.17 -1.04
CA ASN A 172 -9.83 -14.74 0.21
C ASN A 172 -8.96 -13.77 1.04
N GLY A 173 -8.26 -12.83 0.39
CA GLY A 173 -7.38 -11.89 1.09
C GLY A 173 -6.03 -12.49 1.50
N GLY A 174 -5.43 -13.35 0.67
CA GLY A 174 -4.13 -13.98 0.95
C GLY A 174 -3.04 -12.98 1.38
N THR A 175 -2.18 -13.39 2.30
CA THR A 175 -1.23 -12.50 2.98
C THR A 175 0.20 -12.75 2.56
N LEU A 176 0.95 -11.68 2.31
CA LEU A 176 2.42 -11.66 2.31
C LEU A 176 2.90 -10.97 3.60
N ARG A 177 3.69 -11.67 4.42
CA ARG A 177 4.16 -11.15 5.71
C ARG A 177 5.68 -11.10 5.78
N GLY A 178 6.22 -10.08 6.43
CA GLY A 178 7.65 -10.01 6.77
C GLY A 178 8.53 -9.42 5.67
N GLY A 179 7.94 -8.89 4.61
CA GLY A 179 8.63 -8.40 3.42
C GLY A 179 7.65 -7.78 2.41
N GLY A 180 8.07 -7.67 1.15
CA GLY A 180 7.29 -6.98 0.13
C GLY A 180 7.57 -7.42 -1.30
N LEU A 181 6.84 -6.80 -2.22
CA LEU A 181 7.01 -6.98 -3.67
C LEU A 181 7.82 -5.83 -4.28
N VAL A 182 8.79 -6.17 -5.12
CA VAL A 182 9.58 -5.20 -5.87
C VAL A 182 9.23 -5.30 -7.35
N VAL A 183 8.49 -4.32 -7.87
CA VAL A 183 8.15 -4.18 -9.28
C VAL A 183 9.14 -3.22 -9.90
N LYS A 184 10.27 -3.77 -10.38
CA LYS A 184 11.44 -2.98 -10.78
C LYS A 184 11.78 -3.10 -12.26
N ASN A 185 11.79 -1.97 -12.96
CA ASN A 185 12.17 -1.84 -14.37
C ASN A 185 11.41 -2.83 -15.28
N VAL A 186 10.12 -3.01 -15.00
CA VAL A 186 9.21 -3.93 -15.68
C VAL A 186 7.95 -3.19 -16.11
N ASP A 187 7.10 -3.85 -16.88
CA ASP A 187 5.85 -3.28 -17.38
C ASP A 187 4.69 -4.25 -17.13
N ASN A 188 3.48 -3.70 -16.99
CA ASN A 188 2.23 -4.45 -17.05
C ASN A 188 2.09 -5.45 -15.88
N VAL A 189 1.87 -4.93 -14.67
CA VAL A 189 1.72 -5.73 -13.43
C VAL A 189 0.40 -5.40 -12.72
N ILE A 190 -0.30 -6.44 -12.28
CA ILE A 190 -1.53 -6.35 -11.48
C ILE A 190 -1.28 -7.01 -10.12
N VAL A 191 -1.63 -6.33 -9.04
CA VAL A 191 -1.53 -6.82 -7.66
C VAL A 191 -2.86 -6.57 -6.96
N ARG A 192 -3.60 -7.64 -6.62
CA ARG A 192 -4.97 -7.49 -6.11
C ARG A 192 -5.33 -8.40 -4.96
N ASN A 193 -6.26 -7.96 -4.12
CA ASN A 193 -6.85 -8.78 -3.06
C ASN A 193 -5.82 -9.40 -2.09
N LEU A 194 -4.66 -8.76 -1.90
CA LEU A 194 -3.61 -9.22 -0.99
C LEU A 194 -3.55 -8.38 0.28
N SER A 195 -3.23 -9.02 1.39
CA SER A 195 -2.80 -8.34 2.61
C SER A 195 -1.27 -8.33 2.67
N PHE A 196 -0.67 -7.18 2.91
CA PHE A 196 0.75 -7.00 3.18
C PHE A 196 0.93 -6.62 4.65
N GLU A 197 1.72 -7.39 5.37
CA GLU A 197 1.90 -7.23 6.82
C GLU A 197 3.37 -7.17 7.19
N ASN A 198 3.74 -6.16 8.00
CA ASN A 198 5.00 -6.12 8.75
C ASN A 198 6.22 -6.29 7.85
N ALA A 199 6.43 -5.38 6.88
CA ALA A 199 7.64 -5.33 6.06
C ALA A 199 8.84 -4.83 6.89
N ALA A 200 9.26 -5.66 7.85
CA ALA A 200 10.19 -5.26 8.90
C ALA A 200 11.66 -5.53 8.54
N ASP A 201 12.50 -4.52 8.68
CA ASP A 201 13.95 -4.60 8.62
C ASP A 201 14.53 -4.98 9.99
N CYS A 202 15.35 -6.03 10.00
CA CYS A 202 16.07 -6.44 11.21
C CYS A 202 17.26 -5.52 11.54
N PHE A 203 17.69 -4.71 10.58
CA PHE A 203 18.94 -3.95 10.64
C PHE A 203 18.79 -2.47 10.23
N PRO A 204 17.83 -1.70 10.79
CA PRO A 204 17.71 -0.26 10.56
C PRO A 204 19.07 0.46 10.68
N GLN A 205 19.34 1.38 9.77
CA GLN A 205 20.53 2.23 9.81
C GLN A 205 20.29 3.40 10.76
N TRP A 206 21.25 3.69 11.65
CA TRP A 206 21.22 4.92 12.42
C TRP A 206 21.77 6.07 11.58
N ASP A 207 21.01 7.16 11.44
CA ASP A 207 21.48 8.42 10.89
C ASP A 207 21.32 9.54 11.93
N PRO A 208 22.42 9.99 12.59
CA PRO A 208 22.34 11.07 13.57
C PRO A 208 22.11 12.46 12.94
N THR A 209 22.21 12.57 11.61
CA THR A 209 22.01 13.81 10.84
C THR A 209 20.59 13.93 10.27
N ASP A 210 19.80 12.86 10.35
CA ASP A 210 18.40 12.85 9.93
C ASP A 210 17.51 13.51 11.00
N GLY A 211 17.06 14.72 10.69
CA GLY A 211 16.35 15.55 11.65
C GLY A 211 17.26 16.13 12.75
N SER A 212 16.67 16.79 13.74
CA SER A 212 17.43 17.46 14.79
C SER A 212 17.99 16.52 15.86
N THR A 213 17.49 15.29 15.94
CA THR A 213 17.84 14.31 16.97
C THR A 213 18.28 12.96 16.40
N GLY A 214 18.47 12.87 15.08
CA GLY A 214 18.72 11.61 14.37
C GLY A 214 17.48 10.73 14.23
N ASN A 215 17.56 9.73 13.34
CA ASN A 215 16.53 8.71 13.11
C ASN A 215 17.14 7.34 12.79
N TRP A 216 16.34 6.30 13.02
CA TRP A 216 16.59 4.98 12.46
C TRP A 216 15.82 4.87 11.15
N ASN A 217 16.48 4.38 10.09
CA ASN A 217 15.89 4.26 8.77
C ASN A 217 15.96 2.79 8.31
N SER A 218 14.82 2.25 7.91
CA SER A 218 14.67 0.91 7.33
C SER A 218 14.53 0.98 5.81
N GLU A 219 14.68 -0.16 5.13
CA GLU A 219 14.74 -0.19 3.65
C GLU A 219 13.56 -0.91 2.98
N TYR A 220 12.63 -1.48 3.75
CA TYR A 220 11.64 -2.40 3.20
C TYR A 220 10.26 -1.76 3.13
N ASP A 221 9.76 -1.64 1.90
CA ASP A 221 8.36 -1.37 1.67
C ASP A 221 7.57 -2.68 1.58
N ALA A 222 6.27 -2.61 1.85
CA ALA A 222 5.35 -3.68 1.50
C ALA A 222 5.24 -3.87 -0.03
N MET A 223 5.33 -2.79 -0.80
CA MET A 223 5.45 -2.83 -2.25
C MET A 223 6.22 -1.61 -2.79
N THR A 224 7.23 -1.83 -3.63
CA THR A 224 7.96 -0.77 -4.32
C THR A 224 7.75 -0.88 -5.84
N VAL A 225 7.32 0.21 -6.46
CA VAL A 225 7.29 0.39 -7.91
C VAL A 225 8.49 1.26 -8.33
N TYR A 226 9.52 0.62 -8.87
CA TYR A 226 10.80 1.25 -9.18
C TYR A 226 10.99 1.29 -10.69
N GLY A 227 10.93 2.46 -11.32
CA GLY A 227 11.16 2.59 -12.77
C GLY A 227 10.25 1.74 -13.66
N ALA A 228 9.15 1.23 -13.11
CA ALA A 228 8.22 0.34 -13.79
C ALA A 228 7.00 1.10 -14.32
N THR A 229 6.33 0.53 -15.32
CA THR A 229 5.18 1.12 -15.98
C THR A 229 3.94 0.24 -15.99
N HIS A 230 2.76 0.85 -16.07
CA HIS A 230 1.46 0.15 -16.15
C HIS A 230 1.26 -0.82 -14.98
N VAL A 231 1.14 -0.26 -13.78
CA VAL A 231 0.96 -1.04 -12.55
C VAL A 231 -0.40 -0.74 -11.92
N TRP A 232 -1.20 -1.78 -11.68
CA TRP A 232 -2.50 -1.68 -11.03
C TRP A 232 -2.46 -2.38 -9.66
N VAL A 233 -2.67 -1.61 -8.60
CA VAL A 233 -2.68 -2.06 -7.21
C VAL A 233 -4.10 -1.88 -6.68
N ASP A 234 -4.86 -2.97 -6.54
CA ASP A 234 -6.30 -2.88 -6.27
C ASP A 234 -6.85 -3.83 -5.21
N HIS A 235 -7.68 -3.30 -4.30
CA HIS A 235 -8.28 -4.08 -3.21
C HIS A 235 -7.24 -4.80 -2.33
N ASN A 236 -6.10 -4.17 -2.07
CA ASN A 236 -5.11 -4.71 -1.13
C ASN A 236 -5.23 -4.05 0.24
N THR A 237 -4.73 -4.69 1.28
CA THR A 237 -4.56 -4.10 2.61
C THR A 237 -3.07 -4.06 2.94
N PHE A 238 -2.56 -2.93 3.43
CA PHE A 238 -1.17 -2.71 3.80
C PHE A 238 -1.08 -2.24 5.25
N SER A 239 -0.29 -2.90 6.09
CA SER A 239 -0.14 -2.55 7.51
C SER A 239 1.12 -3.11 8.17
N ASP A 240 1.44 -2.63 9.37
CA ASP A 240 2.46 -3.24 10.24
C ASP A 240 1.97 -4.52 10.93
N GLY A 241 0.73 -4.93 10.65
CA GLY A 241 0.11 -6.12 11.24
C GLY A 241 0.12 -6.09 12.76
N ALA A 242 0.69 -7.12 13.38
CA ALA A 242 0.72 -7.28 14.83
C ALA A 242 1.92 -6.60 15.51
N VAL A 243 2.78 -5.89 14.76
CA VAL A 243 4.01 -5.26 15.27
C VAL A 243 3.98 -3.76 14.99
N PRO A 244 3.06 -2.99 15.58
CA PRO A 244 3.02 -1.55 15.35
C PRO A 244 4.29 -0.88 15.89
N ASP A 245 4.66 0.27 15.34
CA ASP A 245 5.86 1.01 15.78
C ASP A 245 5.87 1.35 17.28
N SER A 246 4.68 1.56 17.87
CA SER A 246 4.52 1.79 19.31
C SER A 246 4.96 0.62 20.20
N SER A 247 5.14 -0.58 19.63
CA SER A 247 5.65 -1.76 20.33
C SER A 247 7.17 -1.93 20.24
N LEU A 248 7.85 -1.14 19.39
CA LEU A 248 9.27 -1.24 19.13
C LEU A 248 10.10 -0.61 20.26
N PRO A 249 11.33 -1.13 20.52
CA PRO A 249 12.22 -0.51 21.48
C PRO A 249 12.72 0.85 20.98
N SER A 250 13.22 1.67 21.89
CA SER A 250 13.91 2.92 21.55
C SER A 250 15.41 2.81 21.83
N TYR A 251 16.22 3.27 20.89
CA TYR A 251 17.66 3.44 21.03
C TYR A 251 18.06 4.87 20.68
N PHE A 252 19.01 5.43 21.44
CA PHE A 252 19.46 6.82 21.28
C PHE A 252 18.34 7.86 21.40
N GLY A 253 17.26 7.52 22.13
CA GLY A 253 16.10 8.40 22.29
C GLY A 253 15.15 8.44 21.08
N ARG A 254 15.34 7.55 20.10
CA ARG A 254 14.50 7.39 18.91
C ARG A 254 13.94 5.96 18.87
N ILE A 255 12.75 5.80 18.30
CA ILE A 255 12.19 4.47 18.06
C ILE A 255 13.11 3.73 17.10
N TYR A 256 13.37 2.45 17.35
CA TYR A 256 14.11 1.58 16.44
C TYR A 256 13.18 1.20 15.28
N GLU A 257 12.99 2.16 14.37
CA GLU A 257 12.00 2.11 13.30
C GLU A 257 12.35 1.01 12.28
N VAL A 258 11.65 -0.12 12.37
CA VAL A 258 11.87 -1.30 11.52
C VAL A 258 11.09 -1.25 10.21
N HIS A 259 10.21 -0.27 10.02
CA HIS A 259 9.37 -0.13 8.85
C HIS A 259 9.80 1.06 7.99
N ASP A 260 9.64 0.96 6.66
CA ASP A 260 9.74 2.11 5.76
C ASP A 260 8.41 2.48 5.13
N GLY A 261 8.17 2.19 3.85
CA GLY A 261 6.95 2.52 3.13
C GLY A 261 5.89 1.41 3.10
N LEU A 262 4.65 1.76 2.73
CA LEU A 262 3.66 0.76 2.31
C LEU A 262 3.69 0.56 0.80
N LEU A 263 3.40 1.61 0.03
CA LEU A 263 3.47 1.57 -1.43
C LEU A 263 4.20 2.81 -1.95
N ASP A 264 5.43 2.59 -2.36
CA ASP A 264 6.32 3.62 -2.89
C ASP A 264 6.44 3.53 -4.41
N VAL A 265 6.44 4.69 -5.08
CA VAL A 265 6.55 4.80 -6.54
C VAL A 265 7.69 5.77 -6.87
N VAL A 266 8.79 5.23 -7.39
CA VAL A 266 10.08 5.94 -7.42
C VAL A 266 10.86 5.69 -8.72
N LYS A 267 11.88 6.52 -8.94
CA LYS A 267 12.91 6.32 -9.96
C LYS A 267 12.34 6.17 -11.38
N GLY A 268 11.54 7.13 -11.80
CA GLY A 268 10.97 7.17 -13.15
C GLY A 268 9.85 6.17 -13.39
N ALA A 269 9.32 5.54 -12.33
CA ALA A 269 8.09 4.77 -12.44
C ALA A 269 6.95 5.64 -13.01
N ASP A 270 6.01 5.02 -13.73
CA ASP A 270 4.99 5.78 -14.44
C ASP A 270 3.72 4.95 -14.68
N TYR A 271 2.60 5.61 -14.95
CA TYR A 271 1.33 4.94 -15.23
C TYR A 271 0.93 3.93 -14.13
N VAL A 272 0.72 4.43 -12.92
CA VAL A 272 0.31 3.61 -11.76
C VAL A 272 -1.10 3.99 -11.33
N THR A 273 -1.95 3.01 -11.03
CA THR A 273 -3.26 3.21 -10.40
C THR A 273 -3.32 2.38 -9.13
N ALA A 274 -3.53 3.04 -7.99
CA ALA A 274 -3.84 2.43 -6.71
C ALA A 274 -5.32 2.70 -6.37
N SER A 275 -6.15 1.65 -6.40
CA SER A 275 -7.59 1.75 -6.22
C SER A 275 -8.11 0.85 -5.12
N TRP A 276 -9.09 1.32 -4.33
CA TRP A 276 -9.78 0.47 -3.35
C TRP A 276 -8.85 -0.22 -2.33
N ASN A 277 -7.66 0.30 -2.07
CA ASN A 277 -6.75 -0.27 -1.08
C ASN A 277 -7.04 0.28 0.33
N VAL A 278 -6.63 -0.46 1.35
CA VAL A 278 -6.53 0.01 2.73
C VAL A 278 -5.06 0.15 3.09
N PHE A 279 -4.66 1.32 3.55
CA PHE A 279 -3.36 1.61 4.15
C PHE A 279 -3.61 1.94 5.61
N GLU A 280 -3.14 1.12 6.54
CA GLU A 280 -3.51 1.28 7.94
C GLU A 280 -2.39 1.02 8.94
N ASN A 281 -2.48 1.70 10.09
CA ASN A 281 -1.63 1.49 11.26
C ASN A 281 -0.14 1.47 10.92
N HIS A 282 0.34 2.58 10.34
CA HIS A 282 1.69 2.70 9.81
C HIS A 282 2.13 4.17 9.71
N ASP A 283 3.43 4.45 9.78
CA ASP A 283 3.96 5.81 9.70
C ASP A 283 3.92 6.38 8.27
N LYS A 284 4.86 5.93 7.42
CA LYS A 284 5.19 6.53 6.11
C LYS A 284 4.51 5.78 4.97
N THR A 285 3.28 6.13 4.62
CA THR A 285 2.49 5.26 3.72
C THR A 285 2.93 5.23 2.25
N ASN A 286 2.94 6.37 1.54
CA ASN A 286 3.15 6.41 0.09
C ASN A 286 4.07 7.57 -0.35
N LEU A 287 5.31 7.25 -0.71
CA LEU A 287 6.24 8.19 -1.32
C LEU A 287 6.22 8.09 -2.85
N ILE A 288 5.97 9.23 -3.50
CA ILE A 288 6.01 9.37 -4.96
C ILE A 288 7.18 10.28 -5.33
N GLY A 289 8.27 9.67 -5.83
CA GLY A 289 9.53 10.37 -6.11
C GLY A 289 10.38 10.58 -4.86
N ASN A 290 11.54 9.91 -4.80
CA ASN A 290 12.29 9.77 -3.55
C ASN A 290 13.40 10.82 -3.32
N SER A 291 13.64 11.74 -4.26
CA SER A 291 14.68 12.75 -4.09
C SER A 291 14.37 14.06 -4.82
N ASP A 292 14.64 15.19 -4.17
CA ASP A 292 14.55 16.52 -4.79
C ASP A 292 15.56 16.73 -5.92
N SER A 293 16.63 15.93 -5.95
CA SER A 293 17.70 16.01 -6.95
C SER A 293 17.51 15.03 -8.12
N ALA A 294 16.40 14.27 -8.16
CA ALA A 294 16.14 13.26 -9.17
C ALA A 294 15.40 13.79 -10.41
N SER A 295 15.47 15.08 -10.73
CA SER A 295 14.74 15.65 -11.86
C SER A 295 15.08 14.98 -13.20
N ALA A 296 16.33 14.53 -13.39
CA ALA A 296 16.74 13.82 -14.60
C ALA A 296 16.04 12.45 -14.79
N THR A 297 15.53 11.87 -13.71
CA THR A 297 14.86 10.56 -13.72
C THR A 297 13.34 10.69 -13.56
N ASP A 298 12.87 11.64 -12.76
CA ASP A 298 11.46 11.71 -12.34
C ASP A 298 10.66 12.80 -13.07
N ALA A 299 11.30 13.81 -13.68
CA ALA A 299 10.56 14.85 -14.40
C ALA A 299 9.88 14.27 -15.65
N GLY A 300 8.56 14.47 -15.75
CA GLY A 300 7.74 13.90 -16.83
C GLY A 300 7.24 12.47 -16.57
N HIS A 301 7.63 11.88 -15.44
CA HIS A 301 7.20 10.56 -14.98
C HIS A 301 6.33 10.67 -13.72
N LEU A 302 6.23 9.59 -12.95
CA LEU A 302 5.51 9.50 -11.68
C LEU A 302 4.02 9.89 -11.81
N ARG A 303 3.39 9.50 -12.93
CA ARG A 303 1.93 9.64 -13.09
C ARG A 303 1.22 8.53 -12.34
N VAL A 304 0.58 8.92 -11.23
CA VAL A 304 -0.06 7.99 -10.29
C VAL A 304 -1.48 8.43 -10.00
N THR A 305 -2.44 7.50 -10.05
CA THR A 305 -3.81 7.74 -9.61
C THR A 305 -4.07 7.00 -8.32
N PHE A 306 -4.61 7.69 -7.32
CA PHE A 306 -5.17 7.13 -6.10
C PHE A 306 -6.68 7.38 -6.08
N HIS A 307 -7.50 6.33 -6.09
CA HIS A 307 -8.93 6.51 -5.85
C HIS A 307 -9.58 5.44 -5.00
N HIS A 308 -10.58 5.84 -4.22
CA HIS A 308 -11.34 4.94 -3.35
C HIS A 308 -10.47 4.18 -2.33
N ASN A 309 -9.27 4.68 -2.02
CA ASN A 309 -8.44 4.11 -0.97
C ASN A 309 -8.88 4.61 0.40
N LEU A 310 -8.62 3.80 1.43
CA LEU A 310 -8.73 4.16 2.84
C LEU A 310 -7.33 4.33 3.42
N TRP A 311 -7.03 5.49 3.97
CA TRP A 311 -5.90 5.70 4.88
C TRP A 311 -6.43 5.79 6.32
N GLN A 312 -6.12 4.82 7.16
CA GLN A 312 -6.64 4.72 8.52
C GLN A 312 -5.51 4.63 9.55
N ASN A 313 -5.51 5.51 10.55
CA ASN A 313 -4.48 5.55 11.59
C ASN A 313 -3.04 5.65 11.02
N THR A 314 -2.87 6.45 9.96
CA THR A 314 -1.57 6.65 9.30
C THR A 314 -0.97 7.98 9.72
N VAL A 315 0.34 8.03 9.93
CA VAL A 315 1.02 9.25 10.39
C VAL A 315 1.21 10.27 9.27
N GLN A 316 1.71 9.81 8.12
CA GLN A 316 2.09 10.71 7.01
C GLN A 316 2.14 10.04 5.62
N ARG A 317 2.44 10.89 4.63
CA ARG A 317 2.71 10.53 3.23
C ARG A 317 1.54 9.82 2.54
N ALA A 318 0.33 10.38 2.60
CA ALA A 318 -0.88 9.84 1.98
C ALA A 318 -1.45 10.68 0.81
N PRO A 319 -0.74 10.85 -0.34
CA PRO A 319 0.67 10.56 -0.61
C PRO A 319 1.59 11.77 -0.32
N ARG A 320 2.92 11.56 -0.30
CA ARG A 320 3.92 12.62 -0.45
C ARG A 320 4.52 12.59 -1.84
N VAL A 321 4.49 13.70 -2.57
CA VAL A 321 4.79 13.72 -4.01
C VAL A 321 5.92 14.68 -4.35
N ARG A 322 6.78 14.28 -5.29
CA ARG A 322 7.70 15.11 -6.06
C ARG A 322 7.49 14.88 -7.55
N PHE A 323 7.65 15.94 -8.36
CA PHE A 323 7.56 15.97 -9.83
C PHE A 323 6.23 15.51 -10.48
N GLY A 324 5.72 14.36 -10.08
CA GLY A 324 4.65 13.63 -10.75
C GLY A 324 3.30 14.33 -10.81
N GLN A 325 2.55 13.97 -11.85
CA GLN A 325 1.14 14.29 -12.01
C GLN A 325 0.30 13.26 -11.26
N VAL A 326 -0.04 13.57 -10.00
CA VAL A 326 -0.77 12.65 -9.13
C VAL A 326 -2.23 13.04 -9.04
N ASP A 327 -3.13 12.13 -9.44
CA ASP A 327 -4.58 12.28 -9.31
C ASP A 327 -5.08 11.55 -8.07
N ALA A 328 -5.49 12.26 -7.03
CA ALA A 328 -6.01 11.70 -5.79
C ALA A 328 -7.49 12.06 -5.62
N TYR A 329 -8.41 11.15 -5.93
CA TYR A 329 -9.84 11.44 -5.83
C TYR A 329 -10.66 10.36 -5.13
N ASN A 330 -11.74 10.77 -4.46
CA ASN A 330 -12.63 9.86 -3.72
C ASN A 330 -11.93 8.94 -2.71
N ASN A 331 -10.85 9.40 -2.10
CA ASN A 331 -10.19 8.66 -1.02
C ASN A 331 -10.77 9.07 0.34
N TYR A 332 -10.71 8.14 1.29
CA TYR A 332 -11.16 8.32 2.66
C TYR A 332 -9.96 8.34 3.62
N TYR A 333 -9.83 9.41 4.40
CA TYR A 333 -8.76 9.61 5.35
C TYR A 333 -9.32 9.63 6.77
N VAL A 334 -8.83 8.74 7.63
CA VAL A 334 -9.24 8.58 9.03
C VAL A 334 -8.00 8.58 9.92
N PRO A 335 -7.33 9.74 10.09
CA PRO A 335 -6.17 9.83 10.97
C PRO A 335 -6.56 9.76 12.44
N THR A 336 -5.61 9.44 13.30
CA THR A 336 -5.73 9.59 14.76
C THR A 336 -5.01 10.86 15.19
N ALA A 337 -5.46 11.51 16.27
CA ALA A 337 -4.92 12.83 16.65
C ALA A 337 -3.45 12.79 17.09
N GLY A 338 -2.97 11.66 17.64
CA GLY A 338 -1.68 11.50 18.30
C GLY A 338 -0.49 11.90 17.43
N ASP A 339 0.08 10.94 16.71
CA ASP A 339 1.32 11.16 15.94
C ASP A 339 1.07 11.73 14.54
N TYR A 340 -0.19 11.96 14.14
CA TYR A 340 -0.52 12.43 12.80
C TYR A 340 0.17 13.75 12.43
N GLU A 341 0.91 13.72 11.32
CA GLU A 341 1.63 14.88 10.82
C GLU A 341 0.85 15.59 9.70
N TYR A 342 0.54 14.86 8.63
CA TYR A 342 -0.18 15.34 7.45
C TYR A 342 -0.71 14.19 6.58
N SER A 343 -1.64 14.49 5.67
CA SER A 343 -2.07 13.53 4.65
C SER A 343 -1.31 13.78 3.34
N ILE A 344 -1.55 14.92 2.70
CA ILE A 344 -1.02 15.20 1.36
C ILE A 344 0.25 16.05 1.45
N GLY A 345 1.38 15.46 1.08
CA GLY A 345 2.68 16.12 1.05
C GLY A 345 2.98 16.76 -0.31
N VAL A 346 3.01 18.09 -0.35
CA VAL A 346 3.28 18.90 -1.55
C VAL A 346 4.78 19.15 -1.66
N GLY A 347 5.51 18.25 -2.29
CA GLY A 347 6.96 18.31 -2.47
C GLY A 347 7.40 19.01 -3.75
N LYS A 348 8.71 19.06 -3.95
CA LYS A 348 9.37 19.76 -5.06
C LYS A 348 8.76 19.37 -6.41
N SER A 349 8.33 20.39 -7.16
CA SER A 349 7.76 20.26 -8.51
C SER A 349 6.57 19.30 -8.63
N SER A 350 5.91 18.94 -7.52
CA SER A 350 4.73 18.08 -7.55
C SER A 350 3.56 18.74 -8.28
N GLN A 351 2.73 17.93 -8.94
CA GLN A 351 1.54 18.36 -9.67
C GLN A 351 0.34 17.54 -9.18
N ILE A 352 -0.11 17.81 -7.95
CA ILE A 352 -1.17 17.03 -7.30
C ILE A 352 -2.55 17.62 -7.62
N VAL A 353 -3.47 16.78 -8.08
CA VAL A 353 -4.91 17.08 -8.18
C VAL A 353 -5.65 16.21 -7.16
N ALA A 354 -6.01 16.81 -6.03
CA ALA A 354 -6.72 16.16 -4.94
C ALA A 354 -8.21 16.58 -4.95
N GLN A 355 -9.12 15.73 -5.40
CA GLN A 355 -10.53 16.10 -5.61
C GLN A 355 -11.54 15.17 -4.94
N ASN A 356 -12.58 15.74 -4.35
CA ASN A 356 -13.69 14.99 -3.76
C ASN A 356 -13.26 13.89 -2.79
N ASN A 357 -12.19 14.11 -2.03
CA ASN A 357 -11.79 13.23 -0.93
C ASN A 357 -12.54 13.58 0.35
N TYR A 358 -12.59 12.64 1.29
CA TYR A 358 -13.20 12.85 2.60
C TYR A 358 -12.17 12.66 3.72
N PHE A 359 -12.07 13.63 4.62
CA PHE A 359 -11.21 13.61 5.80
C PHE A 359 -12.06 13.57 7.07
N ALA A 360 -12.04 12.44 7.78
CA ALA A 360 -12.63 12.29 9.11
C ALA A 360 -11.61 12.67 10.18
N LEU A 361 -11.41 13.98 10.38
CA LEU A 361 -10.43 14.47 11.34
C LEU A 361 -10.98 14.36 12.78
N PRO A 362 -10.26 13.71 13.72
CA PRO A 362 -10.63 13.67 15.11
C PRO A 362 -10.54 15.07 15.76
N SER A 363 -11.18 15.22 16.92
CA SER A 363 -11.08 16.44 17.72
C SER A 363 -9.63 16.80 18.00
N GLY A 364 -9.29 18.09 17.88
CA GLY A 364 -7.94 18.61 18.06
C GLY A 364 -7.13 18.73 16.76
N LEU A 365 -7.52 18.03 15.69
CA LEU A 365 -6.96 18.24 14.36
C LEU A 365 -7.82 19.21 13.54
N THR A 366 -7.15 20.06 12.75
CA THR A 366 -7.80 21.04 11.89
C THR A 366 -7.46 20.78 10.43
N ALA A 367 -8.25 21.33 9.50
CA ALA A 367 -7.99 21.23 8.06
C ALA A 367 -6.59 21.74 7.65
N ALA A 368 -6.00 22.65 8.44
CA ALA A 368 -4.64 23.16 8.19
C ALA A 368 -3.55 22.09 8.33
N LYS A 369 -3.84 20.95 8.99
CA LYS A 369 -2.93 19.80 9.11
C LYS A 369 -3.08 18.78 7.97
N VAL A 370 -4.02 18.96 7.04
CA VAL A 370 -4.23 17.98 5.95
C VAL A 370 -3.10 18.04 4.92
N LEU A 371 -2.64 19.25 4.61
CA LEU A 371 -1.55 19.50 3.65
C LEU A 371 -0.23 19.71 4.40
N TYR A 372 0.88 19.43 3.73
CA TYR A 372 2.20 19.88 4.18
C TYR A 372 3.08 20.30 3.00
N ASN A 373 3.75 21.45 3.10
CA ASN A 373 4.65 21.95 2.06
C ASN A 373 6.11 21.48 2.27
N TRP A 374 6.56 20.56 1.42
CA TRP A 374 7.91 20.01 1.31
C TRP A 374 8.74 20.67 0.19
N GLY A 375 8.53 21.96 -0.06
CA GLY A 375 9.19 22.71 -1.14
C GLY A 375 8.41 22.70 -2.47
N GLY A 376 7.13 22.35 -2.45
CA GLY A 376 6.22 22.53 -3.57
C GLY A 376 5.61 23.93 -3.63
N THR A 377 4.98 24.24 -4.76
CA THR A 377 4.47 25.60 -5.03
C THR A 377 2.96 25.66 -5.15
N ALA A 378 2.28 24.59 -5.58
CA ALA A 378 0.84 24.57 -5.78
C ALA A 378 0.27 23.15 -5.84
N LEU A 379 -1.05 23.05 -5.67
CA LEU A 379 -1.86 21.87 -5.95
C LEU A 379 -3.28 22.30 -6.33
N THR A 380 -4.08 21.41 -6.91
CA THR A 380 -5.52 21.62 -7.08
C THR A 380 -6.26 20.77 -6.05
N ALA A 381 -7.06 21.38 -5.17
CA ALA A 381 -7.66 20.71 -4.00
C ALA A 381 -9.20 20.88 -3.91
N ASN A 382 -9.92 20.73 -5.02
CA ASN A 382 -11.34 21.11 -5.11
C ASN A 382 -12.30 20.04 -4.56
N GLY A 383 -13.40 20.46 -3.94
CA GLY A 383 -14.51 19.57 -3.58
C GLY A 383 -14.23 18.61 -2.42
N ASN A 384 -13.10 18.73 -1.73
CA ASN A 384 -12.76 17.90 -0.58
C ASN A 384 -13.66 18.24 0.62
N SER A 385 -14.04 17.22 1.38
CA SER A 385 -14.82 17.38 2.61
C SER A 385 -13.98 17.06 3.84
N VAL A 386 -14.10 17.91 4.87
CA VAL A 386 -13.60 17.65 6.22
C VAL A 386 -14.82 17.52 7.13
N ASN A 387 -14.98 16.36 7.76
CA ASN A 387 -16.08 16.07 8.69
C ASN A 387 -17.47 16.46 8.13
N GLY A 388 -17.72 16.16 6.85
CA GLY A 388 -19.00 16.40 6.17
C GLY A 388 -19.15 17.79 5.53
N THR A 389 -18.19 18.70 5.75
CA THR A 389 -18.23 20.07 5.22
C THR A 389 -17.22 20.24 4.09
N VAL A 390 -17.66 20.72 2.92
CA VAL A 390 -16.73 21.07 1.83
C VAL A 390 -15.78 22.17 2.32
N THR A 391 -14.49 21.92 2.23
CA THR A 391 -13.46 22.74 2.88
C THR A 391 -12.38 23.16 1.88
N ASP A 392 -12.02 24.44 1.90
CA ASP A 392 -10.85 24.95 1.19
C ASP A 392 -9.57 24.58 1.96
N LEU A 393 -8.99 23.43 1.60
CA LEU A 393 -7.76 22.92 2.24
C LEU A 393 -6.56 23.85 2.00
N ILE A 394 -6.49 24.51 0.84
CA ILE A 394 -5.38 25.41 0.49
C ILE A 394 -5.50 26.69 1.30
N GLY A 395 -6.70 27.26 1.37
CA GLY A 395 -6.99 28.41 2.24
C GLY A 395 -6.68 28.12 3.71
N ALA A 396 -7.09 26.96 4.23
CA ALA A 396 -6.79 26.56 5.61
C ALA A 396 -5.28 26.44 5.87
N TRP A 397 -4.53 25.82 4.96
CA TRP A 397 -3.07 25.75 5.04
C TRP A 397 -2.42 27.14 5.00
N ASN A 398 -2.79 27.97 4.02
CA ASN A 398 -2.20 29.30 3.79
C ASN A 398 -2.47 30.26 4.96
N ALA A 399 -3.63 30.16 5.60
CA ALA A 399 -3.97 30.93 6.79
C ALA A 399 -3.09 30.57 7.99
N ALA A 400 -2.72 29.29 8.14
CA ALA A 400 -1.85 28.82 9.21
C ALA A 400 -0.35 28.95 8.91
N ASN A 401 0.05 29.08 7.64
CA ASN A 401 1.45 28.99 7.19
C ASN A 401 1.83 30.12 6.21
N SER A 402 2.01 31.34 6.72
CA SER A 402 2.29 32.54 5.89
C SER A 402 3.59 32.48 5.09
N SER A 403 4.61 31.75 5.55
CA SER A 403 5.92 31.64 4.88
C SER A 403 6.03 30.48 3.88
N LYS A 404 5.01 29.62 3.80
CA LYS A 404 5.00 28.41 2.95
C LYS A 404 3.68 28.25 2.18
N GLN A 405 3.17 29.35 1.64
CA GLN A 405 1.89 29.35 0.92
C GLN A 405 1.92 28.46 -0.32
N LEU A 406 0.75 27.90 -0.65
CA LEU A 406 0.51 27.05 -1.80
C LEU A 406 -0.46 27.76 -2.77
N GLY A 407 -0.15 27.70 -4.06
CA GLY A 407 -1.06 28.08 -5.13
C GLY A 407 -2.14 27.03 -5.38
N THR A 408 -3.14 27.38 -6.18
CA THR A 408 -4.40 26.63 -6.37
C THR A 408 -4.48 25.81 -7.66
N SER A 409 -3.42 25.82 -8.47
CA SER A 409 -3.37 25.11 -9.75
C SER A 409 -2.18 24.16 -9.81
N ALA A 410 -2.46 22.88 -10.02
CA ALA A 410 -1.44 21.88 -10.32
C ALA A 410 -0.89 21.97 -11.75
N GLY A 411 -1.48 22.81 -12.61
CA GLY A 411 -1.07 22.97 -14.01
C GLY A 411 -1.62 21.93 -14.99
N TRP A 412 -2.51 21.04 -14.56
CA TRP A 412 -3.13 20.02 -15.41
C TRP A 412 -4.52 19.60 -14.88
N THR A 413 -5.23 18.78 -15.64
CA THR A 413 -6.56 18.23 -15.27
C THR A 413 -6.64 16.75 -15.63
N PRO A 414 -7.05 15.86 -14.70
CA PRO A 414 -7.17 14.44 -14.99
C PRO A 414 -8.30 14.16 -15.99
N THR A 415 -8.01 13.29 -16.96
CA THR A 415 -8.96 12.86 -18.01
C THR A 415 -9.26 11.36 -17.97
N LEU A 416 -8.47 10.59 -17.20
CA LEU A 416 -8.59 9.15 -17.01
C LEU A 416 -9.32 8.86 -15.70
N ARG A 417 -10.61 9.18 -15.65
CA ARG A 417 -11.50 8.79 -14.56
C ARG A 417 -12.76 8.15 -15.12
N THR A 418 -13.16 7.03 -14.54
CA THR A 418 -14.42 6.35 -14.88
C THR A 418 -15.63 7.10 -14.32
N SER A 419 -15.53 7.55 -13.06
CA SER A 419 -16.51 8.39 -12.37
C SER A 419 -15.88 9.12 -11.18
N VAL A 420 -16.51 10.20 -10.73
CA VAL A 420 -16.14 10.90 -9.48
C VAL A 420 -17.38 11.05 -8.61
N ASP A 421 -17.34 10.44 -7.43
CA ASP A 421 -18.40 10.52 -6.43
C ASP A 421 -18.37 11.86 -5.66
N PRO A 422 -19.50 12.31 -5.11
CA PRO A 422 -19.51 13.39 -4.12
C PRO A 422 -18.68 13.00 -2.89
N ALA A 423 -17.86 13.92 -2.35
CA ALA A 423 -16.98 13.64 -1.22
C ALA A 423 -17.71 13.00 -0.02
N ASN A 424 -18.93 13.45 0.30
CA ASN A 424 -19.69 12.92 1.43
C ASN A 424 -20.25 11.50 1.22
N ALA A 425 -20.24 10.98 -0.01
CA ALA A 425 -20.59 9.58 -0.28
C ALA A 425 -19.39 8.62 -0.13
N VAL A 426 -18.17 9.17 -0.12
CA VAL A 426 -16.91 8.41 -0.10
C VAL A 426 -16.81 7.50 1.13
N PRO A 427 -17.09 7.94 2.37
CA PRO A 427 -16.94 7.06 3.54
C PRO A 427 -17.74 5.76 3.42
N ALA A 428 -19.01 5.84 3.02
CA ALA A 428 -19.87 4.67 2.89
C ALA A 428 -19.38 3.70 1.80
N LYS A 429 -18.94 4.23 0.66
CA LYS A 429 -18.44 3.43 -0.46
C LYS A 429 -17.10 2.77 -0.13
N VAL A 430 -16.14 3.55 0.33
CA VAL A 430 -14.79 3.08 0.64
C VAL A 430 -14.82 2.07 1.80
N THR A 431 -15.58 2.32 2.87
CA THR A 431 -15.71 1.33 3.96
C THR A 431 -16.34 0.01 3.50
N ALA A 432 -17.24 0.06 2.51
CA ALA A 432 -17.87 -1.16 1.99
C ALA A 432 -16.96 -1.94 1.02
N GLY A 433 -16.15 -1.24 0.23
CA GLY A 433 -15.41 -1.84 -0.89
C GLY A 433 -13.91 -1.99 -0.69
N ALA A 434 -13.24 -1.12 0.07
CA ALA A 434 -11.78 -1.10 0.09
C ALA A 434 -11.16 -2.22 0.93
N GLY A 435 -10.01 -2.71 0.47
CA GLY A 435 -9.15 -3.66 1.17
C GLY A 435 -9.25 -5.09 0.66
N ALA A 436 -8.34 -5.92 1.12
CA ALA A 436 -8.33 -7.35 0.84
C ALA A 436 -9.57 -8.05 1.42
N GLY A 437 -10.06 -9.08 0.72
CA GLY A 437 -11.23 -9.87 1.12
C GLY A 437 -12.58 -9.23 0.78
N ARG A 438 -12.61 -8.24 -0.12
CA ARG A 438 -13.83 -7.48 -0.51
C ARG A 438 -14.35 -7.77 -1.93
N LEU A 439 -13.74 -8.72 -2.63
CA LEU A 439 -14.03 -9.07 -4.03
C LEU A 439 -14.71 -10.43 -4.20
#